data_AF-A0A4P2VHF7-F1
#
_entry.id   AF-A0A4P2VHF7-F1
#
_cell.length_a   1.000
_cell.length_b   1.000
_cell.length_c   1.000
_cell.angle_alpha   90.00
_cell.angle_beta   90.00
_cell.angle_gamma   90.00
#
_symmetry.space_group_name_H-M   'P 1'
#
loop_
_entity.id
_entity.type
_entity.pdbx_description
1 polymer ?
#
loop_
_entity_poly.entity_id
_entity_poly.type
_entity_poly.pdbx_seq_one_letter_code
_entity_poly.pdbx_strand_id
1 'polypeptide(L)'
;MILNIFQIKFLTIIFILITTPVLFSCGNGNLFSSLTTVSQKDKAQNSIYSGDYPSAISTLVSYLNNNPSDTQAIGMLGTAYMLSAGYNLLNITVSILTNTSSAKNNFQAILSSMPNGSSTNITYLTNAVNILSTISSSQRTANQNYQLALAQAGLAILIIKAVCLDSAGNISTSLTNAMSSADSTKVYTNLQNAQTNLASAGISSGTSTGSSLLANLFSQINATAGASNDAKVTNFIISQQ
;
A
#
# COMPACT_ATOMS: atom_id res chain seq x y z
N MET A 1 -19.23 73.95 24.03
CA MET A 1 -18.76 72.73 23.33
C MET A 1 -18.11 71.82 24.37
N ILE A 2 -18.93 71.09 25.12
CA ILE A 2 -18.47 70.24 26.24
C ILE A 2 -18.31 68.84 25.65
N LEU A 3 -17.08 68.47 25.29
CA LEU A 3 -16.77 67.11 24.88
C LEU A 3 -16.96 66.21 26.11
N ASN A 4 -17.90 65.29 25.99
CA ASN A 4 -18.41 64.47 27.08
C ASN A 4 -17.27 63.60 27.64
N ILE A 5 -16.91 63.79 28.92
CA ILE A 5 -15.79 63.10 29.61
C ILE A 5 -15.88 61.57 29.49
N PHE A 6 -17.09 61.03 29.26
CA PHE A 6 -17.33 59.61 28.99
C PHE A 6 -16.78 59.12 27.65
N GLN A 7 -16.81 59.93 26.59
CA GLN A 7 -16.31 59.52 25.26
C GLN A 7 -14.78 59.49 25.22
N ILE A 8 -14.10 60.37 25.95
CA ILE A 8 -12.63 60.40 26.01
C ILE A 8 -12.09 59.15 26.71
N LYS A 9 -12.75 58.68 27.79
CA LYS A 9 -12.37 57.45 28.50
C LYS A 9 -12.58 56.18 27.67
N PHE A 10 -13.63 56.16 26.84
CA PHE A 10 -13.91 55.00 25.98
C PHE A 10 -12.88 54.89 24.82
N LEU A 11 -12.46 56.03 24.26
CA LEU A 11 -11.43 56.08 23.23
C LEU A 11 -10.03 55.70 23.74
N THR A 12 -9.69 56.02 25.00
CA THR A 12 -8.39 55.64 25.58
C THR A 12 -8.31 54.14 25.90
N ILE A 13 -9.40 53.50 26.31
CA ILE A 13 -9.45 52.05 26.57
C ILE A 13 -9.34 51.24 25.27
N ILE A 14 -9.99 51.70 24.19
CA ILE A 14 -9.89 51.06 22.87
C ILE A 14 -8.49 51.22 22.28
N PHE A 15 -7.82 52.35 22.51
CA PHE A 15 -6.44 52.55 22.02
C PHE A 15 -5.44 51.64 22.73
N ILE A 16 -5.61 51.41 24.05
CA ILE A 16 -4.73 50.51 24.83
C ILE A 16 -4.91 49.04 24.40
N LEU A 17 -6.12 48.62 24.02
CA LEU A 17 -6.41 47.25 23.55
C LEU A 17 -5.95 46.96 22.11
N ILE A 18 -5.75 47.97 21.27
CA ILE A 18 -5.33 47.77 19.87
C ILE A 18 -3.80 47.85 19.71
N THR A 19 -3.07 48.54 20.59
CA THR A 19 -1.60 48.69 20.47
C THR A 19 -0.78 47.71 21.31
N THR A 20 -1.41 46.80 22.07
CA THR A 20 -0.72 45.78 22.88
C THR A 20 -0.79 44.36 22.29
N PRO A 21 -0.40 44.17 21.01
CA PRO A 21 0.26 42.89 20.71
C PRO A 21 1.47 42.99 19.77
N VAL A 22 2.30 44.04 19.86
CA VAL A 22 3.49 44.17 18.97
C VAL A 22 4.84 44.34 19.69
N LEU A 23 4.90 44.15 21.02
CA LEU A 23 6.18 44.26 21.77
C LEU A 23 6.59 43.01 22.57
N PHE A 24 5.99 41.85 22.29
CA PHE A 24 6.51 40.55 22.75
C PHE A 24 7.16 39.78 21.61
N SER A 25 8.13 40.42 20.94
CA SER A 25 9.13 39.71 20.15
C SER A 25 10.37 39.53 21.02
N CYS A 26 10.41 38.39 21.73
CA CYS A 26 11.59 37.64 22.21
C CYS A 26 11.13 36.70 23.33
N GLY A 27 10.27 35.73 22.98
CA GLY A 27 9.85 34.66 23.87
C GLY A 27 9.36 33.49 23.02
N ASN A 28 9.92 32.30 23.23
CA ASN A 28 9.67 31.09 22.44
C ASN A 28 8.20 30.63 22.53
N GLY A 29 7.32 31.20 21.71
CA GLY A 29 5.98 30.66 21.46
C GLY A 29 4.93 31.74 21.23
N ASN A 30 4.30 31.70 20.07
CA ASN A 30 3.05 32.40 19.78
C ASN A 30 1.90 31.84 20.65
N LEU A 31 0.81 32.60 20.84
CA LEU A 31 -0.42 32.22 21.57
C LEU A 31 -1.09 30.91 21.09
N PHE A 32 -0.59 30.37 19.97
CA PHE A 32 -1.02 29.15 19.31
C PHE A 32 -0.03 28.00 19.47
N SER A 33 1.07 28.17 20.21
CA SER A 33 2.08 27.13 20.47
C SER A 33 1.51 25.93 21.25
N SER A 34 0.35 26.11 21.89
CA SER A 34 -0.42 25.08 22.58
C SER A 34 -1.36 24.29 21.66
N LEU A 35 -1.50 24.65 20.38
CA LEU A 35 -2.10 23.75 19.39
C LEU A 35 -1.12 22.60 19.20
N THR A 36 -1.40 21.46 19.82
CA THR A 36 -0.60 20.23 19.76
C THR A 36 -0.10 20.01 18.33
N THR A 37 1.22 20.03 18.15
CA THR A 37 1.83 19.62 16.89
C THR A 37 1.37 18.19 16.58
N VAL A 38 0.56 18.04 15.53
CA VAL A 38 0.09 16.74 15.04
C VAL A 38 1.31 15.83 14.87
N SER A 39 1.26 14.60 15.42
CA SER A 39 2.41 13.70 15.38
C SER A 39 2.78 13.37 13.93
N GLN A 40 4.03 12.99 13.66
CA GLN A 40 4.44 12.62 12.29
C GLN A 40 3.61 11.43 11.76
N LYS A 41 3.20 10.50 12.64
CA LYS A 41 2.31 9.39 12.27
C LYS A 41 0.93 9.89 11.88
N ASP A 42 0.33 10.80 12.65
CA ASP A 42 -0.98 11.36 12.32
C ASP A 42 -0.95 12.19 11.04
N LYS A 43 0.12 12.95 10.80
CA LYS A 43 0.34 13.66 9.53
C LYS A 43 0.38 12.70 8.36
N ALA A 44 1.18 11.63 8.47
CA ALA A 44 1.26 10.61 7.43
C ALA A 44 -0.08 9.89 7.21
N GLN A 45 -0.82 9.61 8.28
CA GLN A 45 -2.15 9.00 8.19
C GLN A 45 -3.13 9.90 7.42
N ASN A 46 -3.15 11.19 7.73
CA ASN A 46 -3.98 12.17 7.02
C ASN A 46 -3.58 12.29 5.55
N SER A 47 -2.28 12.24 5.22
CA SER A 47 -1.80 12.18 3.84
C SER A 47 -2.27 10.91 3.12
N ILE A 48 -2.26 9.74 3.78
CA ILE A 48 -2.83 8.50 3.21
C ILE A 48 -4.32 8.67 2.92
N TYR A 49 -5.10 9.21 3.86
CA TYR A 49 -6.55 9.37 3.71
C TYR A 49 -6.95 10.42 2.66
N SER A 50 -6.11 11.44 2.45
CA SER A 50 -6.31 12.45 1.41
C SER A 50 -5.80 12.02 0.02
N GLY A 51 -5.17 10.84 -0.10
CA GLY A 51 -4.60 10.36 -1.36
C GLY A 51 -3.22 10.94 -1.69
N ASP A 52 -2.64 11.75 -0.81
CA ASP A 52 -1.28 12.30 -0.94
C ASP A 52 -0.23 11.28 -0.45
N TYR A 53 -0.12 10.17 -1.19
CA TYR A 53 0.82 9.10 -0.86
C TYR A 53 2.29 9.53 -0.90
N PRO A 54 2.76 10.40 -1.82
CA PRO A 54 4.13 10.90 -1.79
C PRO A 54 4.50 11.59 -0.47
N SER A 55 3.63 12.46 0.07
CA SER A 55 3.86 13.11 1.37
C SER A 55 3.82 12.13 2.53
N ALA A 56 2.92 11.14 2.47
CA ALA A 56 2.86 10.07 3.47
C ALA A 56 4.17 9.27 3.50
N ILE A 57 4.67 8.85 2.33
CA ILE A 57 5.93 8.11 2.18
C ILE A 57 7.10 8.94 2.75
N SER A 58 7.22 10.20 2.32
CA SER A 58 8.30 11.09 2.78
C SER A 58 8.32 11.22 4.31
N THR A 59 7.14 11.44 4.91
CA THR A 59 6.98 11.58 6.36
C THR A 59 7.34 10.29 7.11
N LEU A 60 6.86 9.14 6.63
CA LEU A 60 7.07 7.84 7.29
C LEU A 60 8.50 7.34 7.16
N VAL A 61 9.15 7.53 6.00
CA VAL A 61 10.58 7.21 5.82
C VAL A 61 11.43 8.00 6.81
N SER A 62 11.19 9.31 6.92
CA SER A 62 11.91 10.16 7.87
C SER A 62 11.68 9.73 9.33
N TYR A 63 10.44 9.40 9.69
CA TYR A 63 10.09 8.93 11.04
C TYR A 63 10.76 7.60 11.38
N LEU A 64 10.73 6.62 10.46
CA LEU A 64 11.27 5.27 10.68
C LEU A 64 12.80 5.23 10.76
N ASN A 65 13.50 6.21 10.19
CA ASN A 65 14.95 6.33 10.41
C ASN A 65 15.31 6.48 11.90
N ASN A 66 14.44 7.12 12.69
CA ASN A 66 14.62 7.29 14.13
C ASN A 66 13.87 6.25 14.95
N ASN A 67 12.87 5.57 14.37
CA ASN A 67 11.99 4.63 15.05
C ASN A 67 11.85 3.32 14.26
N PRO A 68 12.96 2.59 13.98
CA PRO A 68 12.98 1.50 13.01
C PRO A 68 12.15 0.27 13.42
N SER A 69 11.77 0.15 14.70
CA SER A 69 10.97 -0.95 15.23
C SER A 69 9.48 -0.63 15.38
N ASP A 70 9.04 0.58 15.00
CA ASP A 70 7.61 0.96 15.06
C ASP A 70 6.83 0.22 13.97
N THR A 71 6.29 -0.95 14.32
CA THR A 71 5.60 -1.85 13.40
C THR A 71 4.30 -1.25 12.84
N GLN A 72 3.71 -0.27 13.53
CA GLN A 72 2.55 0.47 13.04
C GLN A 72 2.99 1.41 11.91
N ALA A 73 4.05 2.19 12.11
CA ALA A 73 4.59 3.08 11.08
C ALA A 73 5.12 2.31 9.87
N ILE A 74 5.74 1.14 10.08
CA ILE A 74 6.12 0.21 9.00
C ILE A 74 4.89 -0.22 8.19
N GLY A 75 3.82 -0.64 8.87
CA GLY A 75 2.55 -1.01 8.24
C GLY A 75 1.96 0.14 7.41
N MET A 76 1.96 1.36 7.95
CA MET A 76 1.50 2.55 7.23
C MET A 76 2.34 2.85 5.99
N LEU A 77 3.67 2.70 6.07
CA LEU A 77 4.56 2.94 4.93
C LEU A 77 4.33 1.88 3.84
N GLY A 78 4.18 0.62 4.23
CA GLY A 78 3.76 -0.46 3.32
C GLY A 78 2.46 -0.13 2.61
N THR A 79 1.45 0.37 3.33
CA THR A 79 0.16 0.78 2.75
C THR A 79 0.33 1.93 1.76
N ALA A 80 1.10 2.96 2.12
CA ALA A 80 1.33 4.10 1.24
C ALA A 80 2.02 3.68 -0.07
N TYR A 81 2.96 2.74 -0.02
CA TYR A 81 3.57 2.17 -1.21
C TYR A 81 2.58 1.35 -2.05
N MET A 82 1.77 0.48 -1.43
CA MET A 82 0.73 -0.27 -2.15
C MET A 82 -0.26 0.66 -2.85
N LEU A 83 -0.74 1.68 -2.15
CA LEU A 83 -1.67 2.67 -2.73
C LEU A 83 -1.02 3.50 -3.83
N SER A 84 0.26 3.86 -3.70
CA SER A 84 1.03 4.54 -4.77
C SER A 84 1.15 3.70 -6.04
N ALA A 85 1.18 2.38 -5.91
CA ALA A 85 1.13 1.46 -7.05
C ALA A 85 -0.26 1.34 -7.69
N GLY A 86 -1.29 2.01 -7.15
CA GLY A 86 -2.69 1.82 -7.53
C GLY A 86 -3.30 0.53 -6.98
N TYR A 87 -2.63 -0.14 -6.03
CA TYR A 87 -3.11 -1.37 -5.42
C TYR A 87 -4.11 -1.06 -4.32
N ASN A 88 -5.39 -0.89 -4.70
CA ASN A 88 -6.48 -0.74 -3.76
C ASN A 88 -7.13 -2.11 -3.47
N LEU A 89 -6.84 -2.63 -2.28
CA LEU A 89 -7.28 -3.95 -1.85
C LEU A 89 -8.80 -4.15 -1.89
N LEU A 90 -9.57 -3.14 -1.51
CA LEU A 90 -11.03 -3.24 -1.49
C LEU A 90 -11.55 -3.40 -2.92
N ASN A 91 -11.03 -2.60 -3.84
CA ASN A 91 -11.39 -2.64 -5.24
C ASN A 91 -10.97 -3.98 -5.88
N ILE A 92 -9.78 -4.47 -5.57
CA ILE A 92 -9.28 -5.76 -6.08
C ILE A 92 -10.16 -6.91 -5.57
N THR A 93 -10.46 -6.94 -4.27
CA THR A 93 -11.24 -8.03 -3.66
C THR A 93 -12.68 -8.05 -4.20
N VAL A 94 -13.32 -6.89 -4.33
CA VAL A 94 -14.67 -6.77 -4.89
C VAL A 94 -14.68 -7.18 -6.36
N SER A 95 -13.73 -6.71 -7.16
CA SER A 95 -13.69 -6.98 -8.60
C SER A 95 -13.40 -8.45 -8.91
N ILE A 96 -12.62 -9.13 -8.07
CA ILE A 96 -12.41 -10.58 -8.16
C ILE A 96 -13.72 -11.31 -7.86
N LEU A 97 -14.40 -10.97 -6.76
CA LEU A 97 -15.63 -11.65 -6.33
C LEU A 97 -16.74 -11.61 -7.39
N THR A 98 -16.92 -10.47 -8.06
CA THR A 98 -17.98 -10.27 -9.05
C THR A 98 -17.79 -11.06 -10.35
N ASN A 99 -16.59 -11.59 -10.61
CA ASN A 99 -16.23 -12.24 -11.87
C ASN A 99 -15.89 -13.74 -11.72
N THR A 100 -16.23 -14.36 -10.58
CA THR A 100 -15.80 -15.73 -10.26
C THR A 100 -16.75 -16.82 -10.77
N SER A 101 -16.18 -17.88 -11.35
CA SER A 101 -16.92 -19.07 -11.82
C SER A 101 -16.00 -20.28 -12.10
N SER A 102 -14.76 -20.05 -12.55
CA SER A 102 -13.73 -21.08 -12.78
C SER A 102 -12.32 -20.55 -12.47
N ALA A 103 -11.32 -21.42 -12.30
CA ALA A 103 -9.93 -21.01 -12.02
C ALA A 103 -9.36 -20.04 -13.08
N LYS A 104 -9.62 -20.33 -14.37
CA LYS A 104 -9.27 -19.46 -15.49
C LYS A 104 -9.93 -18.09 -15.40
N ASN A 105 -11.23 -18.06 -15.13
CA ASN A 105 -11.97 -16.81 -14.97
C ASN A 105 -11.46 -16.01 -13.77
N ASN A 106 -11.06 -16.68 -12.69
CA ASN A 106 -10.53 -16.02 -11.50
C ASN A 106 -9.18 -15.35 -11.76
N PHE A 107 -8.27 -16.01 -12.50
CA PHE A 107 -6.97 -15.40 -12.82
C PHE A 107 -7.12 -14.20 -13.76
N GLN A 108 -7.99 -14.30 -14.78
CA GLN A 108 -8.29 -13.17 -15.66
C GLN A 108 -8.97 -12.01 -14.92
N ALA A 109 -9.86 -12.31 -13.96
CA ALA A 109 -10.45 -11.31 -13.07
C ALA A 109 -9.38 -10.62 -12.20
N ILE A 110 -8.42 -11.38 -11.66
CA ILE A 110 -7.27 -10.81 -10.92
C ILE A 110 -6.46 -9.88 -11.83
N LEU A 111 -6.09 -10.33 -13.03
CA LEU A 111 -5.29 -9.54 -13.97
C LEU A 111 -5.98 -8.22 -14.35
N SER A 112 -7.28 -8.25 -14.62
CA SER A 112 -8.06 -7.05 -14.98
C SER A 112 -8.26 -6.08 -13.81
N SER A 113 -8.34 -6.58 -12.58
CA SER A 113 -8.56 -5.78 -11.38
C SER A 113 -7.31 -5.08 -10.86
N MET A 114 -6.13 -5.55 -11.28
CA MET A 114 -4.83 -5.05 -10.81
C MET A 114 -4.34 -3.87 -11.66
N PRO A 115 -3.55 -2.95 -11.06
CA PRO A 115 -2.93 -1.85 -11.81
C PRO A 115 -2.01 -2.37 -12.92
N ASN A 116 -1.54 -1.48 -13.80
CA ASN A 116 -0.62 -1.87 -14.87
C ASN A 116 0.71 -2.39 -14.29
N GLY A 117 1.33 -3.35 -14.99
CA GLY A 117 2.65 -3.88 -14.65
C GLY A 117 3.80 -2.93 -15.04
N SER A 118 3.66 -1.63 -14.77
CA SER A 118 4.73 -0.68 -15.06
C SER A 118 5.89 -0.83 -14.09
N SER A 119 7.11 -0.46 -14.51
CA SER A 119 8.30 -0.48 -13.65
C SER A 119 8.09 0.31 -12.36
N THR A 120 7.42 1.46 -12.43
CA THR A 120 7.07 2.29 -11.27
C THR A 120 6.20 1.55 -10.27
N ASN A 121 5.13 0.89 -10.71
CA ASN A 121 4.23 0.16 -9.81
C ASN A 121 4.92 -1.08 -9.22
N ILE A 122 5.76 -1.76 -10.00
CA ILE A 122 6.60 -2.87 -9.51
C ILE A 122 7.57 -2.37 -8.43
N THR A 123 8.23 -1.21 -8.63
CA THR A 123 9.10 -0.61 -7.62
C THR A 123 8.35 -0.29 -6.34
N TYR A 124 7.16 0.30 -6.44
CA TYR A 124 6.35 0.59 -5.25
C TYR A 124 5.94 -0.69 -4.50
N LEU A 125 5.46 -1.73 -5.18
CA LEU A 125 5.14 -3.00 -4.50
C LEU A 125 6.39 -3.71 -3.96
N THR A 126 7.52 -3.61 -4.64
CA THR A 126 8.81 -4.10 -4.11
C THR A 126 9.17 -3.39 -2.81
N ASN A 127 9.03 -2.06 -2.76
CA ASN A 127 9.26 -1.29 -1.54
C ASN A 127 8.27 -1.65 -0.42
N ALA A 128 7.01 -1.91 -0.76
CA ALA A 128 6.01 -2.39 0.19
C ALA A 128 6.39 -3.75 0.78
N VAL A 129 6.76 -4.73 -0.05
CA VAL A 129 7.21 -6.05 0.41
C VAL A 129 8.44 -5.92 1.30
N ASN A 130 9.43 -5.13 0.88
CA ASN A 130 10.67 -4.95 1.62
C ASN A 130 10.43 -4.33 3.00
N ILE A 131 9.65 -3.25 3.08
CA ILE A 131 9.41 -2.57 4.36
C ILE A 131 8.55 -3.43 5.29
N LEU A 132 7.51 -4.11 4.78
CA LEU A 132 6.67 -4.98 5.61
C LEU A 132 7.41 -6.22 6.10
N SER A 133 8.40 -6.69 5.33
CA SER A 133 9.25 -7.82 5.72
C SER A 133 10.26 -7.48 6.82
N THR A 134 10.46 -6.19 7.16
CA THR A 134 11.32 -5.82 8.30
C THR A 134 10.67 -6.13 9.64
N ILE A 135 9.34 -6.27 9.67
CA ILE A 135 8.65 -6.78 10.87
C ILE A 135 8.92 -8.29 10.94
N SER A 136 9.62 -8.72 11.99
CA SER A 136 9.89 -10.14 12.21
C SER A 136 8.60 -10.95 12.24
N SER A 137 8.66 -12.19 11.74
CA SER A 137 7.47 -13.05 11.64
C SER A 137 6.79 -13.30 12.98
N SER A 138 7.55 -13.36 14.08
CA SER A 138 7.03 -13.53 15.44
C SER A 138 6.36 -12.28 16.01
N GLN A 139 6.62 -11.10 15.45
CA GLN A 139 6.03 -9.83 15.89
C GLN A 139 4.88 -9.37 14.98
N ARG A 140 4.68 -10.00 13.82
CA ARG A 140 3.61 -9.64 12.91
C ARG A 140 2.25 -10.06 13.44
N THR A 141 1.35 -9.08 13.51
CA THR A 141 -0.09 -9.31 13.71
C THR A 141 -0.72 -9.96 12.48
N ALA A 142 -1.93 -10.52 12.63
CA ALA A 142 -2.71 -11.06 11.50
C ALA A 142 -2.90 -10.03 10.37
N ASN A 143 -3.18 -8.77 10.72
CA ASN A 143 -3.35 -7.69 9.73
C ASN A 143 -2.05 -7.38 8.97
N GLN A 144 -0.89 -7.42 9.65
CA GLN A 144 0.40 -7.21 8.99
C GLN A 144 0.79 -8.40 8.11
N ASN A 145 0.49 -9.63 8.54
CA ASN A 145 0.65 -10.82 7.69
C ASN A 145 -0.23 -10.73 6.44
N TYR A 146 -1.49 -10.32 6.62
CA TYR A 146 -2.42 -10.12 5.52
C TYR A 146 -1.90 -9.06 4.53
N GLN A 147 -1.46 -7.91 5.04
CA GLN A 147 -0.92 -6.83 4.23
C GLN A 147 0.33 -7.26 3.43
N LEU A 148 1.28 -7.93 4.08
CA LEU A 148 2.49 -8.44 3.42
C LEU A 148 2.13 -9.46 2.33
N ALA A 149 1.18 -10.35 2.61
CA ALA A 149 0.76 -11.33 1.64
C ALA A 149 0.17 -10.70 0.38
N LEU A 150 -0.65 -9.66 0.54
CA LEU A 150 -1.24 -8.93 -0.56
C LEU A 150 -0.22 -8.15 -1.36
N ALA A 151 0.77 -7.53 -0.70
CA ALA A 151 1.89 -6.88 -1.38
C ALA A 151 2.69 -7.89 -2.22
N GLN A 152 2.96 -9.09 -1.69
CA GLN A 152 3.67 -10.16 -2.40
C GLN A 152 2.86 -10.70 -3.58
N ALA A 153 1.57 -11.01 -3.36
CA ALA A 153 0.69 -11.46 -4.43
C ALA A 153 0.56 -10.39 -5.52
N GLY A 154 0.35 -9.14 -5.13
CA GLY A 154 0.31 -8.00 -6.05
C GLY A 154 1.60 -7.87 -6.86
N LEU A 155 2.75 -7.97 -6.22
CA LEU A 155 4.05 -7.89 -6.90
C LEU A 155 4.20 -9.00 -7.94
N ALA A 156 3.83 -10.23 -7.59
CA ALA A 156 3.84 -11.35 -8.54
C ALA A 156 2.93 -11.08 -9.74
N ILE A 157 1.70 -10.61 -9.50
CA ILE A 157 0.76 -10.29 -10.58
C ILE A 157 1.30 -9.15 -11.46
N LEU A 158 1.89 -8.10 -10.89
CA LEU A 158 2.46 -7.01 -11.69
C LEU A 158 3.63 -7.46 -12.56
N ILE A 159 4.48 -8.37 -12.07
CA ILE A 159 5.55 -8.97 -12.88
C ILE A 159 4.93 -9.73 -14.05
N ILE A 160 3.91 -10.57 -13.81
CA ILE A 160 3.19 -11.28 -14.88
C ILE A 160 2.61 -10.29 -15.89
N LYS A 161 1.96 -9.21 -15.41
CA LYS A 161 1.39 -8.18 -16.29
C LYS A 161 2.45 -7.50 -17.16
N ALA A 162 3.65 -7.28 -16.63
CA ALA A 162 4.73 -6.61 -17.33
C ALA A 162 5.33 -7.46 -18.46
N VAL A 163 5.40 -8.79 -18.27
CA VAL A 163 6.19 -9.68 -19.13
C VAL A 163 5.37 -10.69 -19.93
N CYS A 164 4.12 -10.97 -19.54
CA CYS A 164 3.31 -12.02 -20.14
C CYS A 164 2.09 -11.50 -20.93
N LEU A 165 1.73 -10.22 -20.78
CA LEU A 165 0.56 -9.64 -21.47
C LEU A 165 0.96 -8.93 -22.76
N ASP A 166 0.12 -9.04 -23.78
CA ASP A 166 0.23 -8.26 -25.01
C ASP A 166 -0.27 -6.81 -24.82
N SER A 167 -0.18 -6.00 -25.88
CA SER A 167 -0.61 -4.60 -25.86
C SER A 167 -2.12 -4.42 -25.65
N ALA A 168 -2.92 -5.47 -25.86
CA ALA A 168 -4.35 -5.48 -25.57
C ALA A 168 -4.66 -5.96 -24.14
N GLY A 169 -3.64 -6.33 -23.36
CA GLY A 169 -3.78 -6.80 -21.98
C GLY A 169 -4.14 -8.28 -21.84
N ASN A 170 -4.02 -9.07 -22.92
CA ASN A 170 -4.29 -10.50 -22.91
C ASN A 170 -3.01 -11.31 -22.71
N ILE A 171 -3.14 -12.51 -22.13
CA ILE A 171 -2.00 -13.43 -21.99
C ILE A 171 -1.51 -13.83 -23.38
N SER A 172 -0.21 -13.65 -23.62
CA SER A 172 0.47 -14.07 -24.83
C SER A 172 1.38 -15.25 -24.53
N THR A 173 1.11 -16.40 -25.15
CA THR A 173 1.98 -17.59 -25.05
C THR A 173 3.41 -17.27 -25.50
N SER A 174 3.60 -16.44 -26.54
CA SER A 174 4.93 -16.05 -26.99
C SER A 174 5.70 -15.23 -25.95
N LEU A 175 5.05 -14.25 -25.33
CA LEU A 175 5.68 -13.41 -24.29
C LEU A 175 5.92 -14.22 -23.01
N THR A 176 4.96 -15.07 -22.64
CA THR A 176 5.06 -15.93 -21.46
C THR A 176 6.20 -16.94 -21.59
N ASN A 177 6.41 -17.54 -22.77
CA ASN A 177 7.57 -18.39 -23.05
C ASN A 177 8.90 -17.64 -23.05
N ALA A 178 8.88 -16.32 -23.28
CA ALA A 178 10.04 -15.45 -23.22
C ALA A 178 10.31 -14.88 -21.81
N MET A 179 9.46 -15.19 -20.83
CA MET A 179 9.65 -14.79 -19.43
C MET A 179 11.00 -15.30 -18.92
N SER A 180 11.77 -14.42 -18.29
CA SER A 180 13.07 -14.81 -17.74
C SER A 180 12.90 -15.77 -16.55
N SER A 181 13.85 -16.67 -16.34
CA SER A 181 13.86 -17.57 -15.18
C SER A 181 13.90 -16.79 -13.85
N ALA A 182 14.58 -15.64 -13.84
CA ALA A 182 14.63 -14.77 -12.68
C ALA A 182 13.23 -14.21 -12.32
N ASP A 183 12.46 -13.80 -13.33
CA ASP A 183 11.11 -13.27 -13.09
C ASP A 183 10.13 -14.39 -12.72
N SER A 184 10.21 -15.57 -13.35
CA SER A 184 9.36 -16.71 -12.99
C SER A 184 9.64 -17.19 -11.56
N THR A 185 10.91 -17.24 -11.15
CA THR A 185 11.30 -17.58 -9.78
C THR A 185 10.78 -16.53 -8.79
N LYS A 186 10.83 -15.24 -9.13
CA LYS A 186 10.25 -14.17 -8.29
C LYS A 186 8.74 -14.32 -8.15
N VAL A 187 8.02 -14.61 -9.25
CA VAL A 187 6.58 -14.84 -9.22
C VAL A 187 6.25 -16.03 -8.31
N TYR A 188 6.94 -17.16 -8.50
CA TYR A 188 6.73 -18.35 -7.67
C TYR A 188 6.96 -18.06 -6.18
N THR A 189 8.12 -17.46 -5.86
CA THR A 189 8.50 -17.16 -4.47
C THR A 189 7.54 -16.18 -3.81
N ASN A 190 7.14 -15.12 -4.51
CA ASN A 190 6.19 -14.16 -3.96
C ASN A 190 4.82 -14.79 -3.72
N LEU A 191 4.32 -15.64 -4.62
CA LEU A 191 3.04 -16.33 -4.43
C LEU A 191 3.10 -17.37 -3.31
N GLN A 192 4.22 -18.08 -3.16
CA GLN A 192 4.45 -19.00 -2.04
C GLN A 192 4.43 -18.27 -0.70
N ASN A 193 5.14 -17.14 -0.62
CA ASN A 193 5.19 -16.32 0.58
C ASN A 193 3.83 -15.69 0.87
N ALA A 194 3.11 -15.26 -0.16
CA ALA A 194 1.75 -14.75 -0.02
C ALA A 194 0.82 -15.81 0.57
N GLN A 195 0.86 -17.05 0.09
CA GLN A 195 0.07 -18.14 0.67
C GLN A 195 0.41 -18.38 2.14
N THR A 196 1.71 -18.40 2.48
CA THR A 196 2.17 -18.60 3.86
C THR A 196 1.68 -17.49 4.80
N ASN A 197 1.77 -16.24 4.35
CA ASN A 197 1.34 -15.08 5.13
C ASN A 197 -0.19 -14.97 5.21
N LEU A 198 -0.94 -15.38 4.18
CA LEU A 198 -2.41 -15.48 4.23
C LEU A 198 -2.86 -16.54 5.24
N ALA A 199 -2.23 -17.71 5.25
CA ALA A 199 -2.49 -18.74 6.24
C ALA A 199 -2.19 -18.23 7.66
N SER A 200 -1.09 -17.49 7.83
CA SER A 200 -0.71 -16.86 9.12
C SER A 200 -1.66 -15.73 9.54
N ALA A 201 -2.44 -15.19 8.61
CA ALA A 201 -3.53 -14.25 8.87
C ALA A 201 -4.89 -14.94 9.14
N GLY A 202 -4.93 -16.28 9.14
CA GLY A 202 -6.15 -17.06 9.33
C GLY A 202 -6.99 -17.24 8.05
N ILE A 203 -6.44 -16.93 6.87
CA ILE A 203 -7.11 -17.08 5.58
C ILE A 203 -6.66 -18.37 4.91
N SER A 204 -7.55 -19.35 4.87
CA SER A 204 -7.30 -20.64 4.20
C SER A 204 -7.67 -20.60 2.72
N SER A 205 -7.01 -21.43 1.93
CA SER A 205 -7.43 -21.75 0.57
C SER A 205 -8.79 -22.48 0.59
N GLY A 206 -9.65 -22.20 -0.39
CA GLY A 206 -10.94 -22.90 -0.55
C GLY A 206 -12.19 -22.14 -0.08
N THR A 207 -12.07 -20.94 0.51
CA THR A 207 -13.23 -20.05 0.69
C THR A 207 -13.45 -19.19 -0.55
N SER A 208 -14.68 -18.71 -0.77
CA SER A 208 -15.07 -17.86 -1.90
C SER A 208 -14.68 -16.39 -1.75
N THR A 209 -13.73 -16.04 -0.87
CA THR A 209 -13.25 -14.64 -0.72
C THR A 209 -12.16 -14.32 -1.76
N GLY A 210 -12.04 -13.05 -2.17
CA GLY A 210 -10.97 -12.60 -3.09
C GLY A 210 -9.55 -12.93 -2.59
N SER A 211 -9.34 -12.86 -1.29
CA SER A 211 -8.06 -13.20 -0.65
C SER A 211 -7.79 -14.70 -0.64
N SER A 212 -8.81 -15.54 -0.47
CA SER A 212 -8.68 -16.99 -0.64
C SER A 212 -8.44 -17.39 -2.10
N LEU A 213 -8.93 -16.60 -3.07
CA LEU A 213 -8.63 -16.81 -4.49
C LEU A 213 -7.16 -16.51 -4.81
N LEU A 214 -6.59 -15.44 -4.21
CA LEU A 214 -5.15 -15.18 -4.26
C LEU A 214 -4.34 -16.30 -3.56
N ALA A 215 -4.79 -16.80 -2.41
CA ALA A 215 -4.15 -17.92 -1.73
C ALA A 215 -4.18 -19.22 -2.56
N ASN A 216 -5.24 -19.43 -3.35
CA ASN A 216 -5.42 -20.60 -4.19
C ASN A 216 -4.55 -20.54 -5.47
N LEU A 217 -4.15 -19.35 -5.92
CA LEU A 217 -3.32 -19.19 -7.11
C LEU A 217 -2.00 -19.95 -7.01
N PHE A 218 -1.34 -19.89 -5.84
CA PHE A 218 -0.11 -20.66 -5.63
C PHE A 218 -0.35 -22.17 -5.67
N SER A 219 -1.45 -22.66 -5.07
CA SER A 219 -1.79 -24.09 -5.13
C SER A 219 -2.00 -24.57 -6.56
N GLN A 220 -2.64 -23.76 -7.41
CA GLN A 220 -2.84 -24.08 -8.83
C GLN A 220 -1.52 -24.12 -9.60
N ILE A 221 -0.64 -23.14 -9.38
CA ILE A 221 0.72 -23.13 -9.96
C ILE A 221 1.50 -24.36 -9.51
N ASN A 222 1.48 -24.68 -8.22
CA ASN A 222 2.25 -25.80 -7.69
C ASN A 222 1.74 -27.17 -8.20
N ALA A 223 0.44 -27.28 -8.46
CA ALA A 223 -0.19 -28.45 -9.06
C ALA A 223 0.00 -28.54 -10.60
N THR A 224 0.45 -27.46 -11.24
CA THR A 224 0.70 -27.45 -12.69
C THR A 224 1.94 -28.30 -13.01
N ALA A 225 1.89 -29.05 -14.10
CA ALA A 225 3.02 -29.86 -14.56
C ALA A 225 4.21 -28.98 -14.96
N GLY A 226 5.41 -29.36 -14.51
CA GLY A 226 6.66 -28.67 -14.82
C GLY A 226 7.82 -29.26 -14.00
N ALA A 227 8.97 -29.43 -14.64
CA ALA A 227 10.16 -30.01 -14.00
C ALA A 227 10.85 -29.04 -13.02
N SER A 228 10.60 -27.74 -13.15
CA SER A 228 11.09 -26.68 -12.26
C SER A 228 9.95 -25.74 -11.87
N ASN A 229 10.15 -24.96 -10.79
CA ASN A 229 9.18 -23.95 -10.36
C ASN A 229 8.90 -22.91 -11.47
N ASP A 230 9.94 -22.54 -12.22
CA ASP A 230 9.84 -21.64 -13.37
C ASP A 230 8.92 -22.21 -14.44
N ALA A 231 9.13 -23.48 -14.82
CA ALA A 231 8.30 -24.16 -15.80
C ALA A 231 6.84 -24.28 -15.32
N LYS A 232 6.60 -24.52 -14.03
CA LYS A 232 5.25 -24.55 -13.45
C LYS A 232 4.54 -23.19 -13.60
N VAL A 233 5.23 -22.09 -13.32
CA VAL A 233 4.67 -20.72 -13.48
C VAL A 233 4.32 -20.46 -14.94
N THR A 234 5.27 -20.67 -15.85
CA THR A 234 5.08 -20.45 -17.29
C THR A 234 3.92 -21.28 -17.83
N ASN A 235 3.90 -22.60 -17.54
CA ASN A 235 2.84 -23.49 -17.99
C ASN A 235 1.47 -23.11 -17.40
N PHE A 236 1.44 -22.70 -16.12
CA PHE A 236 0.20 -22.26 -15.49
C PHE A 236 -0.35 -21.03 -16.23
N ILE A 237 0.46 -19.98 -16.42
CA ILE A 237 0.03 -18.74 -17.08
C ILE A 237 -0.46 -19.02 -18.51
N ILE A 238 0.28 -19.84 -19.27
CA ILE A 238 -0.13 -20.24 -20.64
C ILE A 238 -1.49 -20.95 -20.62
N SER A 239 -1.73 -21.84 -19.66
CA SER A 239 -3.03 -22.53 -19.55
C SER A 239 -4.20 -21.59 -19.20
N GLN A 240 -3.93 -20.34 -18.81
CA GLN A 240 -4.96 -19.33 -18.56
C GLN A 240 -5.29 -18.46 -19.79
N GLN A 241 -4.54 -18.58 -20.90
CA GLN A 241 -4.91 -18.00 -22.21
C GLN A 241 -6.22 -18.62 -22.68
#